data_AF-A0A381XZ98-F1
#
_entry.id   AF-A0A381XZ98-F1
#
_cell.length_a   1.000
_cell.length_b   1.000
_cell.length_c   1.000
_cell.angle_alpha   90.00
_cell.angle_beta   90.00
_cell.angle_gamma   90.00
#
_symmetry.space_group_name_H-M   'P 1'
#
loop_
_entity.id
_entity.type
_entity.pdbx_description
1 polymer ?
#
loop_
_entity_poly.entity_id
_entity_poly.type
_entity_poly.pdbx_seq_one_letter_code
_entity_poly.pdbx_strand_id
1 'polypeptide(L)'
;MPTSVVSEKSTHETSKIDKKIFHKALANELSAVHDFRQALDRAHKDLEQRFYENEDVEKLVRQRAQVVDDAILVAWDHLTGNLTQSSALIAVGGYGRGELHPHSDIDLMILLDDIEDKNNIDGIISQFLTFLWDIGLEVGHSVRNLQDCETQARLNVTVLTTMMEARLLRGSQKLFEELNEKIDATRMWNSGDFFKAKLDEQIARHSRYDNTPYNLEPNIKGSPGGLRDIQMISWLARRHLGVTHLDELVGKSLLTPGQLRILSSGQNFLWKIRFCLHFLTDRREDRLLFDYQIKVAKLLGYEDASYTLAVEQLMQRYYRTVMELSRLNEMLWQLLEEAIFLNTDAVVTPMGKNFNARNGYLEATNEKIFIEDPSALLEIFLLLEKNLALKGVNARTIALIKQHLWLIDEEFRQNPRNQRLFLDILRAPQGVTRTLRRMNTYGVLGLYIPAFERIVGRMQYDLFHAYTVDAHTLFVVENLRRFSLERFNEEFPDCSRVMQGLPKPELAYLAGLFHDIAKGRGGDHSELGAVDAEAFCLEHGIGRYDARIVAWLVKNHLFLSLTAQKKDLSDPVVINEFAQAVSDEARLDYLYVLTVADVRGTNPKIWN
;
A
#
# COMPACT_ATOMS: atom_id res chain seq x y z
N MET A 1 28.81 -13.01 -53.61
CA MET A 1 28.70 -14.42 -53.18
C MET A 1 28.00 -14.43 -51.83
N PRO A 2 26.93 -15.22 -51.65
CA PRO A 2 26.17 -15.22 -50.41
C PRO A 2 26.79 -16.19 -49.42
N THR A 3 27.03 -15.74 -48.19
CA THR A 3 27.27 -16.62 -47.04
C THR A 3 26.02 -16.62 -46.18
N SER A 4 25.46 -17.81 -46.10
CA SER A 4 24.29 -18.25 -45.34
C SER A 4 24.32 -17.82 -43.87
N VAL A 5 23.32 -17.05 -43.46
CA VAL A 5 22.93 -16.93 -42.05
C VAL A 5 21.97 -18.08 -41.77
N VAL A 6 22.45 -19.06 -41.01
CA VAL A 6 21.65 -20.14 -40.44
C VAL A 6 20.67 -19.51 -39.45
N SER A 7 19.38 -19.63 -39.72
CA SER A 7 18.33 -19.29 -38.77
C SER A 7 18.27 -20.37 -37.69
N GLU A 8 18.86 -20.13 -36.52
CA GLU A 8 18.49 -20.86 -35.32
C GLU A 8 17.11 -20.37 -34.86
N LYS A 9 16.08 -21.07 -35.33
CA LYS A 9 14.78 -21.09 -34.68
C LYS A 9 14.97 -21.74 -33.31
N SER A 10 15.19 -20.92 -32.28
CA SER A 10 14.92 -21.31 -30.90
C SER A 10 13.40 -21.47 -30.76
N THR A 11 12.94 -22.71 -30.90
CA THR A 11 11.62 -23.14 -30.48
C THR A 11 11.61 -23.25 -28.96
N HIS A 12 11.32 -22.14 -28.27
CA HIS A 12 10.77 -22.21 -26.93
C HIS A 12 9.32 -22.70 -27.03
N GLU A 13 9.15 -24.02 -27.11
CA GLU A 13 7.87 -24.66 -26.82
C GLU A 13 7.50 -24.29 -25.38
N THR A 14 6.50 -23.42 -25.26
CA THR A 14 5.82 -23.19 -23.99
C THR A 14 5.33 -24.53 -23.47
N SER A 15 5.91 -25.00 -22.38
CA SER A 15 5.46 -26.15 -21.60
C SER A 15 4.05 -25.85 -21.07
N LYS A 16 3.06 -26.00 -21.96
CA LYS A 16 1.64 -26.06 -21.61
C LYS A 16 1.40 -27.50 -21.23
N ILE A 17 1.17 -27.76 -19.95
CA ILE A 17 0.58 -29.03 -19.54
C ILE A 17 -0.74 -29.17 -20.29
N ASP A 18 -0.74 -30.08 -21.27
CA ASP A 18 -1.89 -30.31 -22.13
C ASP A 18 -2.99 -30.94 -21.27
N LYS A 19 -4.20 -30.38 -21.33
CA LYS A 19 -5.42 -30.92 -20.70
C LYS A 19 -5.59 -32.43 -20.94
N LYS A 20 -5.05 -32.95 -22.04
CA LYS A 20 -4.99 -34.40 -22.34
C LYS A 20 -4.32 -35.23 -21.25
N ILE A 21 -3.40 -34.67 -20.45
CA ILE A 21 -2.74 -35.38 -19.36
C ILE A 21 -3.77 -35.79 -18.30
N PHE A 22 -4.68 -34.88 -17.92
CA PHE A 22 -5.76 -35.17 -16.97
C PHE A 22 -6.77 -36.17 -17.54
N HIS A 23 -7.12 -36.07 -18.82
CA HIS A 23 -7.99 -37.06 -19.46
C HIS A 23 -7.37 -38.46 -19.50
N LYS A 24 -6.05 -38.58 -19.71
CA LYS A 24 -5.35 -39.87 -19.66
C LYS A 24 -5.31 -40.46 -18.25
N ALA A 25 -5.20 -39.61 -17.22
CA ALA A 25 -5.21 -40.04 -15.82
C ALA A 25 -6.53 -40.71 -15.43
N LEU A 26 -7.66 -40.31 -16.02
CA LEU A 26 -8.96 -40.94 -15.78
C LEU A 26 -9.11 -42.32 -16.44
N ALA A 27 -8.21 -42.73 -17.34
CA ALA A 27 -8.30 -44.04 -17.99
C ALA A 27 -8.02 -45.22 -17.03
N ASN A 28 -7.44 -44.95 -15.87
CA ASN A 28 -7.16 -45.93 -14.84
C ASN A 28 -7.69 -45.42 -13.49
N GLU A 29 -8.93 -45.79 -13.14
CA GLU A 29 -9.62 -45.31 -11.93
C GLU A 29 -8.82 -45.52 -10.64
N LEU A 30 -8.00 -46.58 -10.57
CA LEU A 30 -7.15 -46.89 -9.42
C LEU A 30 -5.95 -45.94 -9.25
N SER A 31 -5.50 -45.26 -10.33
CA SER A 31 -4.37 -44.32 -10.29
C SER A 31 -4.77 -42.86 -10.55
N ALA A 32 -6.03 -42.57 -10.84
CA ALA A 32 -6.50 -41.24 -11.22
C ALA A 32 -6.06 -40.14 -10.24
N VAL A 33 -6.23 -40.34 -8.92
CA VAL A 33 -5.79 -39.38 -7.90
C VAL A 33 -4.28 -39.14 -7.96
N HIS A 34 -3.48 -40.22 -8.05
CA HIS A 34 -2.03 -40.14 -8.14
C HIS A 34 -1.57 -39.40 -9.40
N ASP A 35 -2.18 -39.69 -10.54
CA ASP A 35 -1.77 -39.15 -11.83
C ASP A 35 -2.17 -37.67 -11.97
N PHE A 36 -3.32 -37.26 -11.42
CA PHE A 36 -3.70 -35.85 -11.29
C PHE A 36 -2.72 -35.09 -10.40
N ARG A 37 -2.41 -35.62 -9.21
CA ARG A 37 -1.46 -35.00 -8.29
C ARG A 37 -0.08 -34.84 -8.95
N GLN A 38 0.40 -35.89 -9.64
CA GLN A 38 1.66 -35.83 -10.37
C GLN A 38 1.65 -34.78 -11.49
N ALA A 39 0.54 -34.61 -12.20
CA ALA A 39 0.41 -33.58 -13.24
C ALA A 39 0.42 -32.16 -12.64
N LEU A 40 -0.30 -31.94 -11.53
CA LEU A 40 -0.28 -30.66 -10.80
C LEU A 40 1.10 -30.34 -10.22
N ASP A 41 1.80 -31.32 -9.67
CA ASP A 41 3.16 -31.16 -9.14
C ASP A 41 4.16 -30.80 -10.25
N ARG A 42 4.04 -31.43 -11.42
CA ARG A 42 4.84 -31.07 -12.60
C ARG A 42 4.56 -29.63 -13.04
N ALA A 43 3.30 -29.20 -13.01
CA ALA A 43 2.92 -27.82 -13.32
C ALA A 43 3.53 -26.82 -12.35
N HIS A 44 3.49 -27.14 -11.07
CA HIS A 44 4.04 -26.29 -10.03
C HIS A 44 5.55 -26.10 -10.23
N LYS A 45 6.29 -27.17 -10.49
CA LYS A 45 7.74 -27.12 -10.75
C LYS A 45 8.10 -26.37 -12.04
N ASP A 46 7.31 -26.53 -13.10
CA ASP A 46 7.47 -25.77 -14.35
C ASP A 46 7.32 -24.26 -14.12
N LEU A 47 6.26 -23.85 -13.41
CA LEU A 47 6.01 -22.46 -13.06
C LEU A 47 7.10 -21.88 -12.17
N GLU A 48 7.61 -22.68 -11.23
CA GLU A 48 8.72 -22.30 -10.36
C GLU A 48 10.00 -22.05 -11.17
N GLN A 49 10.37 -23.00 -12.05
CA GLN A 49 11.55 -22.85 -12.90
C GLN A 49 11.46 -21.59 -13.78
N ARG A 50 10.31 -21.38 -14.44
CA ARG A 50 10.11 -20.23 -15.33
C ARG A 50 10.09 -18.90 -14.58
N PHE A 51 9.66 -18.89 -13.32
CA PHE A 51 9.82 -17.73 -12.46
C PHE A 51 11.29 -17.38 -12.22
N TYR A 52 12.13 -18.38 -11.92
CA TYR A 52 13.58 -18.17 -11.76
C TYR A 52 14.27 -17.77 -13.07
N GLU A 53 13.70 -18.14 -14.22
CA GLU A 53 14.11 -17.67 -15.55
C GLU A 53 13.59 -16.26 -15.89
N ASN A 54 13.03 -15.55 -14.91
CA ASN A 54 12.49 -14.18 -15.01
C ASN A 54 11.30 -14.01 -15.96
N GLU A 55 10.47 -15.06 -16.14
CA GLU A 55 9.20 -14.87 -16.82
C GLU A 55 8.27 -13.92 -16.04
N ASP A 56 7.43 -13.18 -16.78
CA ASP A 56 6.45 -12.26 -16.22
C ASP A 56 5.46 -12.98 -15.28
N VAL A 57 5.43 -12.55 -14.02
CA VAL A 57 4.62 -13.17 -12.97
C VAL A 57 3.12 -13.14 -13.29
N GLU A 58 2.64 -12.13 -14.03
CA GLU A 58 1.25 -12.08 -14.45
C GLU A 58 0.89 -13.30 -15.32
N LYS A 59 1.77 -13.67 -16.26
CA LYS A 59 1.57 -14.87 -17.08
C LYS A 59 1.56 -16.14 -16.24
N LEU A 60 2.46 -16.24 -15.27
CA LEU A 60 2.58 -17.42 -14.41
C LEU A 60 1.34 -17.60 -13.51
N VAL A 61 0.85 -16.51 -12.90
CA VAL A 61 -0.37 -16.50 -12.09
C VAL A 61 -1.60 -16.92 -12.92
N ARG A 62 -1.72 -16.41 -14.14
CA ARG A 62 -2.81 -16.76 -15.07
C ARG A 62 -2.72 -18.21 -15.53
N GLN A 63 -1.52 -18.67 -15.86
CA GLN A 63 -1.29 -20.05 -16.30
C GLN A 63 -1.54 -21.06 -15.19
N ARG A 64 -1.19 -20.73 -13.93
CA ARG A 64 -1.54 -21.57 -12.79
C ARG A 64 -3.05 -21.74 -12.66
N ALA A 65 -3.81 -20.65 -12.77
CA ALA A 65 -5.27 -20.72 -12.76
C ALA A 65 -5.79 -21.62 -13.90
N GLN A 66 -5.22 -21.50 -15.10
CA GLN A 66 -5.62 -22.30 -16.25
C GLN A 66 -5.33 -23.80 -16.09
N VAL A 67 -4.18 -24.18 -15.52
CA VAL A 67 -3.88 -25.61 -15.25
C VAL A 67 -4.86 -26.19 -14.23
N VAL A 68 -5.22 -25.39 -13.21
CA VAL A 68 -6.20 -25.81 -12.19
C VAL A 68 -7.61 -25.87 -12.77
N ASP A 69 -8.00 -24.94 -13.64
CA ASP A 69 -9.25 -25.02 -14.42
C ASP A 69 -9.31 -26.34 -15.20
N ASP A 70 -8.23 -26.71 -15.91
CA ASP A 70 -8.19 -27.93 -16.70
C ASP A 70 -8.36 -29.19 -15.84
N ALA A 71 -7.69 -29.26 -14.68
CA ALA A 71 -7.86 -30.37 -13.74
C ALA A 71 -9.30 -30.46 -13.21
N ILE A 72 -9.86 -29.33 -12.76
CA ILE A 72 -11.22 -29.24 -12.21
C ILE A 72 -12.26 -29.61 -13.24
N LEU A 73 -12.15 -29.09 -14.47
CA LEU A 73 -13.11 -29.35 -15.53
C LEU A 73 -13.12 -30.82 -15.92
N VAL A 74 -11.94 -31.47 -16.00
CA VAL A 74 -11.85 -32.89 -16.31
C VAL A 74 -12.44 -33.75 -15.18
N ALA A 75 -12.15 -33.41 -13.92
CA ALA A 75 -12.74 -34.10 -12.77
C ALA A 75 -14.26 -33.90 -12.70
N TRP A 76 -14.74 -32.68 -12.95
CA TRP A 76 -16.15 -32.34 -12.95
C TRP A 76 -16.91 -33.13 -14.02
N ASP A 77 -16.43 -33.12 -15.26
CA ASP A 77 -17.09 -33.82 -16.37
C ASP A 77 -17.15 -35.34 -16.11
N HIS A 78 -16.12 -35.92 -15.49
CA HIS A 78 -16.07 -37.34 -15.17
C HIS A 78 -17.03 -37.76 -14.05
N LEU A 79 -17.07 -36.99 -12.96
CA LEU A 79 -17.82 -37.34 -11.76
C LEU A 79 -19.29 -36.88 -11.81
N THR A 80 -19.59 -35.81 -12.54
CA THR A 80 -20.93 -35.21 -12.55
C THR A 80 -21.75 -35.52 -13.81
N GLY A 81 -21.11 -35.94 -14.90
CA GLY A 81 -21.80 -36.37 -16.12
C GLY A 81 -22.82 -35.32 -16.64
N ASN A 82 -24.10 -35.69 -16.71
CA ASN A 82 -25.18 -34.85 -17.25
C ASN A 82 -25.75 -33.79 -16.30
N LEU A 83 -25.24 -33.68 -15.06
CA LEU A 83 -25.66 -32.63 -14.11
C LEU A 83 -25.48 -31.20 -14.65
N THR A 84 -24.68 -31.03 -15.69
CA THR A 84 -24.30 -29.75 -16.29
C THR A 84 -25.45 -28.91 -16.84
N GLN A 85 -26.63 -29.47 -17.10
CA GLN A 85 -27.77 -28.66 -17.58
C GLN A 85 -28.55 -27.97 -16.46
N SER A 86 -28.55 -28.56 -15.26
CA SER A 86 -29.30 -28.07 -14.09
C SER A 86 -28.37 -27.63 -12.96
N SER A 87 -27.09 -27.45 -13.25
CA SER A 87 -26.09 -26.91 -12.33
C SER A 87 -25.07 -26.04 -13.07
N ALA A 88 -24.40 -25.16 -12.35
CA ALA A 88 -23.29 -24.37 -12.83
C ALA A 88 -22.13 -24.43 -11.82
N LEU A 89 -20.96 -24.83 -12.30
CA LEU A 89 -19.70 -24.78 -11.58
C LEU A 89 -19.03 -23.43 -11.84
N ILE A 90 -18.86 -22.65 -10.77
CA ILE A 90 -18.44 -21.26 -10.84
C ILE A 90 -17.19 -21.09 -9.97
N ALA A 91 -16.12 -20.52 -10.52
CA ALA A 91 -15.00 -20.03 -9.73
C ALA A 91 -15.33 -18.65 -9.16
N VAL A 92 -14.98 -18.39 -7.90
CA VAL A 92 -15.24 -17.11 -7.23
C VAL A 92 -13.96 -16.57 -6.57
N GLY A 93 -14.00 -15.33 -6.08
CA GLY A 93 -12.85 -14.74 -5.38
C GLY A 93 -11.62 -14.56 -6.29
N GLY A 94 -10.42 -14.80 -5.73
CA GLY A 94 -9.17 -14.71 -6.49
C GLY A 94 -9.07 -15.72 -7.63
N TYR A 95 -9.62 -16.92 -7.43
CA TYR A 95 -9.66 -17.94 -8.47
C TYR A 95 -10.67 -17.60 -9.58
N GLY A 96 -11.81 -17.00 -9.22
CA GLY A 96 -12.79 -16.43 -10.16
C GLY A 96 -12.17 -15.36 -11.05
N ARG A 97 -11.37 -14.45 -10.47
CA ARG A 97 -10.59 -13.47 -11.24
C ARG A 97 -9.51 -14.10 -12.14
N GLY A 98 -9.19 -15.38 -12.00
CA GLY A 98 -8.08 -16.05 -12.68
C GLY A 98 -6.70 -15.63 -12.15
N GLU A 99 -6.63 -15.24 -10.87
CA GLU A 99 -5.42 -14.76 -10.20
C GLU A 99 -4.95 -15.76 -9.14
N LEU A 100 -4.37 -16.89 -9.58
CA LEU A 100 -3.99 -17.97 -8.69
C LEU A 100 -2.47 -17.98 -8.43
N HIS A 101 -2.06 -17.56 -7.23
CA HIS A 101 -0.68 -17.71 -6.77
C HIS A 101 -0.39 -19.14 -6.29
N PRO A 102 0.89 -19.55 -6.16
CA PRO A 102 1.27 -20.77 -5.44
C PRO A 102 0.65 -20.76 -4.04
N HIS A 103 0.31 -21.92 -3.49
CA HIS A 103 -0.31 -22.07 -2.15
C HIS A 103 -1.52 -21.14 -1.86
N SER A 104 -2.20 -20.65 -2.91
CA SER A 104 -3.50 -19.99 -2.75
C SER A 104 -4.62 -21.00 -2.80
N ASP A 105 -5.63 -20.74 -1.99
CA ASP A 105 -6.92 -21.41 -1.96
C ASP A 105 -7.65 -21.23 -3.30
N ILE A 106 -8.43 -22.24 -3.68
CA ILE A 106 -9.42 -22.14 -4.74
C ILE A 106 -10.83 -22.08 -4.14
N ASP A 107 -11.62 -21.11 -4.58
CA ASP A 107 -12.99 -20.95 -4.13
C ASP A 107 -13.96 -21.33 -5.26
N LEU A 108 -14.83 -22.30 -5.00
CA LEU A 108 -15.85 -22.80 -5.92
C LEU A 108 -17.26 -22.53 -5.40
N MET A 109 -18.17 -22.19 -6.30
CA MET A 109 -19.60 -22.16 -6.05
C MET A 109 -20.29 -23.10 -7.01
N ILE A 110 -21.02 -24.06 -6.47
CA ILE A 110 -21.87 -24.97 -7.23
C ILE A 110 -23.29 -24.43 -7.11
N LEU A 111 -23.77 -23.83 -8.19
CA LEU A 111 -25.11 -23.28 -8.28
C LEU A 111 -26.04 -24.35 -8.84
N LEU A 112 -27.06 -24.71 -8.07
CA LEU A 112 -28.05 -25.72 -8.46
C LEU A 112 -29.35 -25.03 -8.86
N ASP A 113 -30.00 -25.55 -9.90
CA ASP A 113 -31.43 -25.34 -10.10
C ASP A 113 -32.19 -26.01 -8.94
N ASP A 114 -33.41 -25.58 -8.63
CA ASP A 114 -34.17 -26.10 -7.49
C ASP A 114 -34.75 -27.49 -7.84
N ILE A 115 -33.89 -28.52 -7.84
CA ILE A 115 -34.23 -29.88 -8.31
C ILE A 115 -34.80 -30.71 -7.15
N GLU A 116 -35.83 -31.51 -7.45
CA GLU A 116 -36.54 -32.40 -6.51
C GLU A 116 -35.68 -33.57 -5.97
N ASP A 117 -34.52 -33.87 -6.57
CA ASP A 117 -33.68 -35.05 -6.27
C ASP A 117 -32.36 -34.71 -5.54
N LYS A 118 -32.46 -33.88 -4.48
CA LYS A 118 -31.30 -33.33 -3.72
C LYS A 118 -30.32 -34.39 -3.20
N ASN A 119 -30.82 -35.55 -2.75
CA ASN A 119 -29.99 -36.57 -2.11
C ASN A 119 -28.96 -37.21 -3.06
N ASN A 120 -29.29 -37.36 -4.35
CA ASN A 120 -28.36 -37.92 -5.33
C ASN A 120 -27.27 -36.90 -5.72
N ILE A 121 -27.66 -35.63 -5.80
CA ILE A 121 -26.78 -34.51 -6.14
C ILE A 121 -25.73 -34.28 -5.04
N ASP A 122 -26.13 -34.32 -3.77
CA ASP A 122 -25.24 -34.12 -2.63
C ASP A 122 -24.12 -35.18 -2.58
N GLY A 123 -24.44 -36.44 -2.91
CA GLY A 123 -23.46 -37.52 -2.98
C GLY A 123 -22.42 -37.29 -4.08
N ILE A 124 -22.87 -36.90 -5.27
CA ILE A 124 -21.98 -36.62 -6.42
C ILE A 124 -21.08 -35.40 -6.14
N ILE A 125 -21.65 -34.33 -5.59
CA ILE A 125 -20.88 -33.14 -5.22
C ILE A 125 -19.84 -33.49 -4.14
N SER A 126 -20.21 -34.28 -3.14
CA SER A 126 -19.32 -34.71 -2.08
C SER A 126 -18.14 -35.54 -2.63
N GLN A 127 -18.40 -36.45 -3.57
CA GLN A 127 -17.35 -37.22 -4.25
C GLN A 127 -16.42 -36.31 -5.06
N PHE A 128 -16.97 -35.34 -5.80
CA PHE A 128 -16.19 -34.37 -6.54
C PHE A 128 -15.28 -33.53 -5.64
N LEU A 129 -15.81 -32.97 -4.55
CA LEU A 129 -15.04 -32.17 -3.61
C LEU A 129 -13.96 -33.01 -2.90
N THR A 130 -14.29 -34.25 -2.52
CA THR A 130 -13.34 -35.20 -1.94
C THR A 130 -12.20 -35.48 -2.91
N PHE A 131 -12.52 -35.72 -4.19
CA PHE A 131 -11.51 -35.92 -5.22
C PHE A 131 -10.57 -34.72 -5.37
N LEU A 132 -11.10 -33.48 -5.34
CA LEU A 132 -10.27 -32.28 -5.41
C LEU A 132 -9.30 -32.15 -4.22
N TRP A 133 -9.74 -32.48 -3.01
CA TRP A 133 -8.85 -32.54 -1.85
C TRP A 133 -7.81 -33.66 -1.99
N ASP A 134 -8.23 -34.83 -2.48
CA ASP A 134 -7.35 -35.98 -2.68
C ASP A 134 -6.26 -35.69 -3.72
N ILE A 135 -6.51 -34.88 -4.75
CA ILE A 135 -5.46 -34.48 -5.71
C ILE A 135 -4.57 -33.33 -5.17
N GLY A 136 -4.84 -32.83 -3.97
CA GLY A 136 -4.01 -31.84 -3.27
C GLY A 136 -4.43 -30.38 -3.44
N LEU A 137 -5.65 -30.11 -3.92
CA LEU A 137 -6.16 -28.73 -4.02
C LEU A 137 -6.82 -28.30 -2.70
N GLU A 138 -6.49 -27.10 -2.22
CA GLU A 138 -7.18 -26.47 -1.07
C GLU A 138 -8.47 -25.80 -1.54
N VAL A 139 -9.61 -26.48 -1.37
CA VAL A 139 -10.90 -26.03 -1.91
C VAL A 139 -11.81 -25.45 -0.84
N GLY A 140 -12.04 -24.13 -0.91
CA GLY A 140 -13.22 -23.48 -0.34
C GLY A 140 -14.41 -23.69 -1.26
N HIS A 141 -15.57 -24.08 -0.73
CA HIS A 141 -16.74 -24.31 -1.58
C HIS A 141 -18.05 -23.82 -0.95
N SER A 142 -19.04 -23.58 -1.80
CA SER A 142 -20.43 -23.40 -1.40
C SER A 142 -21.36 -24.06 -2.42
N VAL A 143 -22.42 -24.71 -1.93
CA VAL A 143 -23.50 -25.27 -2.75
C VAL A 143 -24.75 -24.45 -2.45
N ARG A 144 -25.35 -23.83 -3.46
CA ARG A 144 -26.46 -22.87 -3.29
C ARG A 144 -27.44 -22.96 -4.44
N ASN A 145 -28.69 -22.59 -4.20
CA ASN A 145 -29.62 -22.20 -5.28
C ASN A 145 -29.65 -20.66 -5.42
N LEU A 146 -30.38 -20.16 -6.42
CA LEU A 146 -30.48 -18.70 -6.68
C LEU A 146 -31.08 -17.92 -5.50
N GLN A 147 -32.04 -18.50 -4.78
CA GLN A 147 -32.70 -17.85 -3.64
C GLN A 147 -31.75 -17.72 -2.44
N ASP A 148 -30.96 -18.74 -2.18
CA ASP A 148 -29.91 -18.72 -1.16
C ASP A 148 -28.84 -17.69 -1.50
N CYS A 149 -28.40 -17.64 -2.77
CA CYS A 149 -27.46 -16.63 -3.25
C CYS A 149 -27.98 -15.22 -3.01
N GLU A 150 -29.23 -14.94 -3.39
CA GLU A 150 -29.87 -13.63 -3.17
C GLU A 150 -29.94 -13.28 -1.67
N THR A 151 -30.37 -14.23 -0.84
CA THR A 151 -30.51 -14.02 0.61
C THR A 151 -29.17 -13.72 1.27
N GLN A 152 -28.14 -14.53 0.99
CA GLN A 152 -26.81 -14.36 1.57
C GLN A 152 -26.13 -13.07 1.07
N ALA A 153 -26.28 -12.74 -0.21
CA ALA A 153 -25.74 -11.50 -0.77
C ALA A 153 -26.37 -10.25 -0.14
N ARG A 154 -27.68 -10.26 0.17
CA ARG A 154 -28.36 -9.16 0.87
C ARG A 154 -27.85 -8.98 2.31
N LEU A 155 -27.57 -10.07 3.01
CA LEU A 155 -27.13 -10.04 4.41
C LEU A 155 -25.65 -9.67 4.59
N ASN A 156 -24.80 -10.00 3.61
CA ASN A 156 -23.35 -9.84 3.76
C ASN A 156 -22.67 -9.34 2.48
N VAL A 157 -22.16 -8.11 2.53
CA VAL A 157 -21.44 -7.46 1.42
C VAL A 157 -20.21 -8.26 0.97
N THR A 158 -19.55 -9.00 1.86
CA THR A 158 -18.40 -9.85 1.52
C THR A 158 -18.85 -11.00 0.62
N VAL A 159 -20.00 -11.62 0.91
CA VAL A 159 -20.56 -12.69 0.07
C VAL A 159 -20.95 -12.15 -1.30
N LEU A 160 -21.60 -10.98 -1.34
CA LEU A 160 -21.88 -10.29 -2.60
C LEU A 160 -20.60 -10.06 -3.41
N THR A 161 -19.54 -9.58 -2.76
CA THR A 161 -18.26 -9.27 -3.43
C THR A 161 -17.66 -10.52 -4.05
N THR A 162 -17.66 -11.65 -3.32
CA THR A 162 -17.21 -12.94 -3.85
C THR A 162 -18.01 -13.35 -5.10
N MET A 163 -19.33 -13.17 -5.11
CA MET A 163 -20.18 -13.46 -6.28
C MET A 163 -19.99 -12.48 -7.43
N MET A 164 -19.67 -11.21 -7.16
CA MET A 164 -19.33 -10.27 -8.23
C MET A 164 -18.09 -10.76 -8.99
N GLU A 165 -17.17 -11.46 -8.34
CA GLU A 165 -15.96 -12.02 -8.96
C GLU A 165 -16.19 -13.39 -9.61
N ALA A 166 -17.44 -13.79 -9.81
CA ALA A 166 -17.79 -15.08 -10.35
C ALA A 166 -17.37 -15.22 -11.83
N ARG A 167 -16.80 -16.39 -12.15
CA ARG A 167 -16.47 -16.83 -13.51
C ARG A 167 -17.02 -18.24 -13.71
N LEU A 168 -17.92 -18.38 -14.68
CA LEU A 168 -18.46 -19.69 -15.04
C LEU A 168 -17.33 -20.58 -15.59
N LEU A 169 -17.13 -21.75 -14.99
CA LEU A 169 -16.20 -22.78 -15.48
C LEU A 169 -16.94 -23.79 -16.38
N ARG A 170 -18.08 -24.30 -15.90
CA ARG A 170 -18.86 -25.36 -16.58
C ARG A 170 -20.33 -25.30 -16.17
N GLY A 171 -21.21 -25.79 -17.05
CA GLY A 171 -22.63 -25.98 -16.74
C GLY A 171 -23.56 -24.91 -17.34
N SER A 172 -24.68 -24.65 -16.68
CA SER A 172 -25.77 -23.83 -17.20
C SER A 172 -25.42 -22.34 -17.25
N GLN A 173 -25.27 -21.81 -18.47
CA GLN A 173 -25.09 -20.37 -18.72
C GLN A 173 -26.31 -19.56 -18.23
N LYS A 174 -27.52 -20.11 -18.38
CA LYS A 174 -28.76 -19.47 -17.93
C LYS A 174 -28.74 -19.21 -16.41
N LEU A 175 -28.38 -20.21 -15.61
CA LEU A 175 -28.28 -20.05 -14.14
C LEU A 175 -27.25 -18.99 -13.76
N PHE A 176 -26.14 -18.93 -14.49
CA PHE A 176 -25.09 -17.94 -14.25
C PHE A 176 -25.55 -16.51 -14.58
N GLU A 177 -26.30 -16.33 -15.67
CA GLU A 177 -26.90 -15.04 -16.04
C GLU A 177 -27.95 -14.60 -15.01
N GLU A 178 -28.84 -15.52 -14.59
CA GLU A 178 -29.84 -15.25 -13.54
C GLU A 178 -29.19 -14.88 -12.20
N LEU A 179 -28.08 -15.51 -11.83
CA LEU A 179 -27.29 -15.13 -10.66
C LEU A 179 -26.80 -13.68 -10.78
N ASN A 180 -26.21 -13.30 -11.92
CA ASN A 180 -25.69 -11.95 -12.14
C ASN A 180 -26.81 -10.90 -12.08
N GLU A 181 -27.98 -11.20 -12.65
CA GLU A 181 -29.16 -10.34 -12.53
C GLU A 181 -29.65 -10.21 -11.09
N LYS A 182 -29.63 -11.31 -10.32
CA LYS A 182 -30.09 -11.33 -8.92
C LYS A 182 -29.22 -10.47 -8.02
N ILE A 183 -27.90 -10.47 -8.22
CA ILE A 183 -26.96 -9.71 -7.39
C ILE A 183 -26.71 -8.28 -7.89
N ASP A 184 -27.39 -7.85 -8.96
CA ASP A 184 -27.19 -6.55 -9.59
C ASP A 184 -27.38 -5.35 -8.62
N ALA A 185 -26.70 -4.24 -8.93
CA ALA A 185 -26.74 -3.00 -8.14
C ALA A 185 -28.13 -2.36 -8.05
N THR A 186 -29.03 -2.63 -9.00
CA THR A 186 -30.42 -2.16 -8.97
C THR A 186 -31.29 -2.93 -7.98
N ARG A 187 -30.89 -4.14 -7.56
CA ARG A 187 -31.69 -5.02 -6.69
C ARG A 187 -31.25 -5.04 -5.24
N MET A 188 -29.97 -4.85 -4.97
CA MET A 188 -29.38 -4.84 -3.62
C MET A 188 -28.12 -3.98 -3.62
N TRP A 189 -27.66 -3.54 -2.44
CA TRP A 189 -26.38 -2.83 -2.27
C TRP A 189 -26.10 -1.84 -3.41
N ASN A 190 -26.93 -0.79 -3.48
CA ASN A 190 -26.74 0.29 -4.44
C ASN A 190 -25.34 0.91 -4.25
N SER A 191 -24.91 1.75 -5.20
CA SER A 191 -23.56 2.34 -5.18
C SER A 191 -23.21 3.01 -3.85
N GLY A 192 -24.15 3.73 -3.23
CA GLY A 192 -23.92 4.43 -1.96
C GLY A 192 -23.75 3.49 -0.77
N ASP A 193 -24.63 2.50 -0.62
CA ASP A 193 -24.57 1.53 0.48
C ASP A 193 -23.34 0.62 0.35
N PHE A 194 -23.04 0.18 -0.87
CA PHE A 194 -21.86 -0.62 -1.16
C PHE A 194 -20.56 0.16 -0.88
N PHE A 195 -20.50 1.43 -1.30
CA PHE A 195 -19.35 2.31 -1.03
C PHE A 195 -19.07 2.42 0.47
N LYS A 196 -20.09 2.74 1.27
CA LYS A 196 -19.94 2.89 2.72
C LYS A 196 -19.45 1.58 3.37
N ALA A 197 -20.08 0.46 3.02
CA ALA A 197 -19.70 -0.85 3.55
C ALA A 197 -18.24 -1.22 3.20
N LYS A 198 -17.78 -0.90 1.98
CA LYS A 198 -16.38 -1.15 1.58
C LYS A 198 -15.39 -0.18 2.20
N LEU A 199 -15.78 1.06 2.44
CA LEU A 199 -14.95 2.02 3.15
C LEU A 199 -14.72 1.55 4.60
N ASP A 200 -15.77 1.10 5.27
CA ASP A 200 -15.69 0.53 6.62
C ASP A 200 -14.80 -0.73 6.64
N GLU A 201 -14.92 -1.62 5.65
CA GLU A 201 -14.06 -2.80 5.52
C GLU A 201 -12.58 -2.41 5.34
N GLN A 202 -12.28 -1.38 4.55
CA GLN A 202 -10.92 -0.87 4.37
C GLN A 202 -10.36 -0.27 5.65
N ILE A 203 -11.12 0.59 6.34
CA ILE A 203 -10.69 1.21 7.61
C ILE A 203 -10.41 0.11 8.66
N ALA A 204 -11.32 -0.85 8.80
CA ALA A 204 -11.17 -1.96 9.74
C ALA A 204 -10.01 -2.91 9.39
N ARG A 205 -9.65 -3.03 8.11
CA ARG A 205 -8.48 -3.80 7.68
C ARG A 205 -7.19 -3.04 7.93
N HIS A 206 -7.11 -1.76 7.54
CA HIS A 206 -5.92 -0.93 7.73
C HIS A 206 -5.57 -0.80 9.22
N SER A 207 -6.56 -0.74 10.11
CA SER A 207 -6.32 -0.65 11.56
C SER A 207 -5.64 -1.89 12.15
N ARG A 208 -5.82 -3.08 11.56
CA ARG A 208 -5.11 -4.31 11.95
C ARG A 208 -3.62 -4.29 11.57
N TYR A 209 -3.20 -3.32 10.75
CA TYR A 209 -1.84 -3.11 10.28
C TYR A 209 -1.33 -1.71 10.63
N ASP A 210 -1.73 -1.20 11.81
CA ASP A 210 -1.31 0.10 12.36
C ASP A 210 -1.58 1.31 11.44
N ASN A 211 -2.52 1.17 10.49
CA ASN A 211 -2.88 2.19 9.49
C ASN A 211 -1.70 2.75 8.68
N THR A 212 -0.64 1.98 8.52
CA THR A 212 0.62 2.47 7.95
C THR A 212 1.17 1.54 6.87
N PRO A 213 1.56 2.07 5.69
CA PRO A 213 2.31 1.30 4.70
C PRO A 213 3.79 1.10 5.09
N TYR A 214 4.25 1.74 6.16
CA TYR A 214 5.68 1.89 6.49
C TYR A 214 6.25 0.79 7.39
N ASN A 215 5.46 -0.23 7.77
CA ASN A 215 5.92 -1.31 8.65
C ASN A 215 7.11 -2.07 8.04
N LEU A 216 8.16 -2.34 8.82
CA LEU A 216 9.35 -3.12 8.39
C LEU A 216 9.07 -4.58 8.00
N GLU A 217 8.01 -5.19 8.52
CA GLU A 217 7.55 -6.52 8.11
C GLU A 217 6.13 -6.46 7.52
N PRO A 218 5.97 -5.86 6.33
CA PRO A 218 4.68 -5.49 5.82
C PRO A 218 3.90 -6.70 5.27
N ASN A 219 2.57 -6.61 5.26
CA ASN A 219 1.71 -7.59 4.60
C ASN A 219 1.37 -7.10 3.18
N ILE A 220 1.86 -7.82 2.17
CA ILE A 220 1.76 -7.46 0.74
C ILE A 220 0.29 -7.38 0.28
N LYS A 221 -0.59 -8.14 0.94
CA LYS A 221 -2.01 -8.22 0.59
C LYS A 221 -2.85 -7.23 1.38
N GLY A 222 -2.66 -7.17 2.69
CA GLY A 222 -3.58 -6.55 3.64
C GLY A 222 -3.21 -5.13 4.08
N SER A 223 -1.93 -4.76 4.06
CA SER A 223 -1.48 -3.43 4.47
C SER A 223 -2.00 -2.33 3.53
N PRO A 224 -2.06 -1.06 3.97
CA PRO A 224 -2.35 0.07 3.09
C PRO A 224 -1.46 0.05 1.85
N GLY A 225 -2.05 0.26 0.67
CA GLY A 225 -1.37 0.16 -0.64
C GLY A 225 -1.06 -1.27 -1.10
N GLY A 226 -1.46 -2.30 -0.36
CA GLY A 226 -1.34 -3.70 -0.75
C GLY A 226 -2.38 -4.14 -1.78
N LEU A 227 -2.31 -5.41 -2.19
CA LEU A 227 -3.17 -5.97 -3.24
C LEU A 227 -4.68 -5.81 -2.98
N ARG A 228 -5.11 -5.82 -1.71
CA ARG A 228 -6.52 -5.65 -1.34
C ARG A 228 -7.04 -4.24 -1.62
N ASP A 229 -6.21 -3.21 -1.56
CA ASP A 229 -6.62 -1.84 -1.91
C ASP A 229 -6.98 -1.75 -3.41
N ILE A 230 -6.18 -2.39 -4.27
CA ILE A 230 -6.44 -2.46 -5.72
C ILE A 230 -7.75 -3.21 -6.02
N GLN A 231 -7.99 -4.30 -5.30
CA GLN A 231 -9.22 -5.09 -5.40
C GLN A 231 -10.45 -4.27 -4.98
N MET A 232 -10.35 -3.50 -3.88
CA MET A 232 -11.44 -2.64 -3.41
C MET A 232 -11.90 -1.65 -4.47
N ILE A 233 -10.95 -0.95 -5.11
CA ILE A 233 -11.26 -0.02 -6.18
C ILE A 233 -11.91 -0.73 -7.37
N SER A 234 -11.40 -1.91 -7.73
CA SER A 234 -11.97 -2.73 -8.81
C SER A 234 -13.44 -3.10 -8.51
N TRP A 235 -13.75 -3.49 -7.27
CA TRP A 235 -15.11 -3.84 -6.85
C TRP A 235 -16.06 -2.66 -6.86
N LEU A 236 -15.63 -1.51 -6.34
CA LEU A 236 -16.43 -0.29 -6.35
C LEU A 236 -16.72 0.18 -7.76
N ALA A 237 -15.69 0.21 -8.61
CA ALA A 237 -15.85 0.65 -9.98
C ALA A 237 -16.77 -0.30 -10.76
N ARG A 238 -16.62 -1.61 -10.58
CA ARG A 238 -17.56 -2.59 -11.15
C ARG A 238 -18.99 -2.36 -10.67
N ARG A 239 -19.19 -2.10 -9.38
CA ARG A 239 -20.52 -1.87 -8.81
C ARG A 239 -21.17 -0.58 -9.31
N HIS A 240 -20.39 0.50 -9.39
CA HIS A 240 -20.91 1.83 -9.69
C HIS A 240 -21.00 2.11 -11.19
N LEU A 241 -20.03 1.62 -11.97
CA LEU A 241 -19.85 1.97 -13.38
C LEU A 241 -20.07 0.80 -14.34
N GLY A 242 -20.24 -0.42 -13.81
CA GLY A 242 -20.40 -1.63 -14.61
C GLY A 242 -19.11 -2.09 -15.33
N VAL A 243 -17.95 -1.54 -14.97
CA VAL A 243 -16.67 -1.93 -15.59
C VAL A 243 -16.20 -3.30 -15.11
N THR A 244 -15.56 -4.05 -15.99
CA THR A 244 -15.02 -5.38 -15.67
C THR A 244 -13.52 -5.37 -15.44
N HIS A 245 -12.81 -4.45 -16.10
CA HIS A 245 -11.37 -4.31 -16.04
C HIS A 245 -10.95 -2.90 -15.63
N LEU A 246 -9.78 -2.79 -14.98
CA LEU A 246 -9.27 -1.51 -14.46
C LEU A 246 -8.88 -0.52 -15.56
N ASP A 247 -8.54 -0.99 -16.75
CA ASP A 247 -8.21 -0.16 -17.90
C ASP A 247 -9.42 0.61 -18.44
N GLU A 248 -10.64 0.08 -18.27
CA GLU A 248 -11.89 0.76 -18.62
C GLU A 248 -12.10 2.06 -17.81
N LEU A 249 -11.46 2.19 -16.63
CA LEU A 249 -11.52 3.41 -15.82
C LEU A 249 -10.89 4.62 -16.53
N VAL A 250 -10.01 4.38 -17.49
CA VAL A 250 -9.46 5.44 -18.34
C VAL A 250 -10.54 6.03 -19.24
N GLY A 251 -11.38 5.17 -19.85
CA GLY A 251 -12.51 5.61 -20.66
C GLY A 251 -13.61 6.31 -19.86
N LYS A 252 -13.64 6.10 -18.53
CA LYS A 252 -14.56 6.78 -17.59
C LYS A 252 -13.98 8.05 -16.95
N SER A 253 -12.78 8.49 -17.38
CA SER A 253 -12.08 9.67 -16.82
C SER A 253 -11.78 9.61 -15.32
N LEU A 254 -11.76 8.41 -14.73
CA LEU A 254 -11.37 8.21 -13.32
C LEU A 254 -9.87 7.94 -13.18
N LEU A 255 -9.25 7.39 -14.22
CA LEU A 255 -7.82 7.19 -14.31
C LEU A 255 -7.26 7.83 -15.57
N THR A 256 -6.03 8.33 -15.48
CA THR A 256 -5.20 8.62 -16.64
C THR A 256 -4.44 7.37 -17.07
N PRO A 257 -3.97 7.29 -18.34
CA PRO A 257 -3.11 6.18 -18.78
C PRO A 257 -1.83 6.03 -17.93
N GLY A 258 -1.30 7.13 -17.39
CA GLY A 258 -0.15 7.10 -16.48
C GLY A 258 -0.48 6.45 -15.13
N GLN A 259 -1.63 6.79 -14.55
CA GLN A 259 -2.06 6.20 -13.28
C GLN A 259 -2.42 4.71 -13.41
N LEU A 260 -3.00 4.30 -14.55
CA LEU A 260 -3.21 2.89 -14.85
C LEU A 260 -1.87 2.13 -14.89
N ARG A 261 -0.85 2.67 -15.55
CA ARG A 261 0.50 2.05 -15.56
C ARG A 261 1.09 1.90 -14.16
N ILE A 262 0.90 2.88 -13.29
CA ILE A 262 1.37 2.80 -11.89
C ILE A 262 0.62 1.68 -11.15
N LEU A 263 -0.70 1.59 -11.28
CA LEU A 263 -1.50 0.50 -10.68
C LEU A 263 -1.04 -0.87 -11.17
N SER A 264 -0.94 -1.06 -12.49
CA SER A 264 -0.53 -2.33 -13.10
C SER A 264 0.90 -2.72 -12.73
N SER A 265 1.85 -1.78 -12.81
CA SER A 265 3.25 -2.02 -12.43
C SER A 265 3.38 -2.34 -10.94
N GLY A 266 2.66 -1.62 -10.09
CA GLY A 266 2.62 -1.86 -8.65
C GLY A 266 2.03 -3.23 -8.32
N GLN A 267 0.90 -3.59 -8.93
CA GLN A 267 0.29 -4.92 -8.78
C GLN A 267 1.26 -6.03 -9.22
N ASN A 268 1.87 -5.90 -10.40
CA ASN A 268 2.83 -6.88 -10.90
C ASN A 268 4.03 -7.01 -9.94
N PHE A 269 4.57 -5.90 -9.44
CA PHE A 269 5.66 -5.95 -8.46
C PHE A 269 5.27 -6.64 -7.16
N LEU A 270 4.10 -6.34 -6.58
CA LEU A 270 3.59 -7.02 -5.39
C LEU A 270 3.31 -8.50 -5.67
N TRP A 271 2.82 -8.85 -6.86
CA TRP A 271 2.68 -10.24 -7.30
C TRP A 271 4.02 -10.95 -7.36
N LYS A 272 5.06 -10.32 -7.91
CA LYS A 272 6.42 -10.90 -7.99
C LYS A 272 6.96 -11.25 -6.61
N ILE A 273 6.82 -10.34 -5.65
CA ILE A 273 7.22 -10.59 -4.25
C ILE A 273 6.40 -11.73 -3.65
N ARG A 274 5.06 -11.70 -3.80
CA ARG A 274 4.18 -12.73 -3.24
C ARG A 274 4.46 -14.11 -3.82
N PHE A 275 4.67 -14.20 -5.13
CA PHE A 275 5.05 -15.44 -5.83
C PHE A 275 6.37 -15.99 -5.28
N CYS A 276 7.37 -15.11 -5.12
CA CYS A 276 8.65 -15.46 -4.52
C CYS A 276 8.52 -15.97 -3.08
N LEU A 277 7.72 -15.30 -2.24
CA LEU A 277 7.49 -15.72 -0.86
C LEU A 277 6.84 -17.09 -0.76
N HIS A 278 5.83 -17.34 -1.61
CA HIS A 278 5.10 -18.59 -1.58
C HIS A 278 5.99 -19.79 -1.95
N PHE A 279 6.89 -19.66 -2.93
CA PHE A 279 7.90 -20.70 -3.19
C PHE A 279 8.97 -20.81 -2.11
N LEU A 280 9.49 -19.68 -1.62
CA LEU A 280 10.51 -19.68 -0.57
C LEU A 280 10.05 -20.32 0.74
N THR A 281 8.75 -20.25 1.02
CA THR A 281 8.16 -20.73 2.28
C THR A 281 7.37 -22.02 2.14
N ASP A 282 7.12 -22.47 0.91
CA ASP A 282 6.29 -23.64 0.58
C ASP A 282 4.91 -23.60 1.27
N ARG A 283 4.37 -22.40 1.46
CA ARG A 283 3.09 -22.17 2.15
C ARG A 283 2.51 -20.80 1.80
N ARG A 284 1.27 -20.57 2.23
CA ARG A 284 0.63 -19.26 2.19
C ARG A 284 1.26 -18.30 3.21
N GLU A 285 2.23 -17.50 2.76
CA GLU A 285 2.81 -16.40 3.53
C GLU A 285 2.65 -15.09 2.75
N ASP A 286 1.92 -14.13 3.33
CA ASP A 286 1.71 -12.81 2.71
C ASP A 286 2.49 -11.70 3.45
N ARG A 287 3.23 -12.04 4.52
CA ARG A 287 4.11 -11.10 5.25
C ARG A 287 5.54 -11.22 4.77
N LEU A 288 6.15 -10.08 4.48
CA LEU A 288 7.55 -9.99 4.07
C LEU A 288 8.44 -9.84 5.32
N LEU A 289 8.62 -10.95 6.05
CA LEU A 289 9.44 -10.99 7.27
C LEU A 289 10.93 -10.75 6.97
N PHE A 290 11.70 -10.27 7.95
CA PHE A 290 13.12 -9.95 7.80
C PHE A 290 13.94 -11.06 7.12
N ASP A 291 13.82 -12.30 7.60
CA ASP A 291 14.55 -13.45 7.06
C ASP A 291 14.23 -13.73 5.58
N TYR A 292 13.02 -13.39 5.15
CA TYR A 292 12.60 -13.56 3.76
C TYR A 292 12.99 -12.37 2.88
N GLN A 293 13.07 -11.15 3.44
CA GLN A 293 13.46 -9.96 2.68
C GLN A 293 14.81 -10.14 1.98
N ILE A 294 15.81 -10.69 2.69
CA ILE A 294 17.15 -10.96 2.12
C ILE A 294 17.06 -11.98 0.98
N LYS A 295 16.29 -13.06 1.16
CA LYS A 295 16.15 -14.12 0.15
C LYS A 295 15.42 -13.62 -1.09
N VAL A 296 14.34 -12.87 -0.90
CA VAL A 296 13.58 -12.25 -1.99
C VAL A 296 14.44 -11.25 -2.73
N ALA A 297 15.23 -10.42 -2.05
CA ALA A 297 16.12 -9.45 -2.70
C ALA A 297 17.11 -10.15 -3.64
N LYS A 298 17.76 -11.22 -3.18
CA LYS A 298 18.67 -12.01 -4.02
C LYS A 298 17.95 -12.67 -5.21
N LEU A 299 16.80 -13.30 -4.99
CA LEU A 299 16.03 -13.95 -6.06
C LEU A 299 15.51 -12.96 -7.11
N LEU A 300 15.23 -11.72 -6.71
CA LEU A 300 14.81 -10.66 -7.62
C LEU A 300 15.98 -9.92 -8.29
N GLY A 301 17.22 -10.35 -8.05
CA GLY A 301 18.43 -9.83 -8.70
C GLY A 301 18.99 -8.55 -8.10
N TYR A 302 18.67 -8.23 -6.83
CA TYR A 302 19.31 -7.11 -6.13
C TYR A 302 20.68 -7.53 -5.59
N GLU A 303 21.65 -6.63 -5.72
CA GLU A 303 23.03 -6.81 -5.26
C GLU A 303 23.43 -5.68 -4.31
N ASP A 304 24.37 -5.96 -3.39
CA ASP A 304 24.88 -4.96 -2.46
C ASP A 304 25.65 -3.87 -3.23
N ALA A 305 25.43 -2.61 -2.86
CA ALA A 305 26.19 -1.47 -3.35
C ALA A 305 26.98 -0.81 -2.21
N SER A 306 27.89 0.12 -2.53
CA SER A 306 28.88 0.67 -1.58
C SER A 306 28.31 1.15 -0.24
N TYR A 307 27.07 1.65 -0.21
CA TYR A 307 26.43 2.20 0.99
C TYR A 307 24.98 1.73 1.20
N THR A 308 24.53 0.72 0.46
CA THR A 308 23.15 0.22 0.52
C THR A 308 23.10 -1.26 0.24
N LEU A 309 22.52 -2.03 1.17
CA LEU A 309 22.35 -3.48 1.02
C LEU A 309 21.30 -3.81 -0.05
N ALA A 310 21.41 -4.98 -0.68
CA ALA A 310 20.42 -5.48 -1.65
C ALA A 310 18.99 -5.49 -1.06
N VAL A 311 18.88 -5.87 0.22
CA VAL A 311 17.61 -5.89 0.95
C VAL A 311 17.03 -4.49 1.13
N GLU A 312 17.85 -3.50 1.45
CA GLU A 312 17.42 -2.11 1.61
C GLU A 312 16.94 -1.52 0.28
N GLN A 313 17.58 -1.88 -0.84
CA GLN A 313 17.16 -1.47 -2.19
C GLN A 313 15.80 -2.07 -2.56
N LEU A 314 15.61 -3.38 -2.34
CA LEU A 314 14.30 -4.03 -2.55
C LEU A 314 13.22 -3.36 -1.70
N MET A 315 13.48 -3.19 -0.41
CA MET A 315 12.51 -2.62 0.52
C MET A 315 12.23 -1.15 0.20
N GLN A 316 13.22 -0.38 -0.24
CA GLN A 316 13.00 0.98 -0.70
C GLN A 316 12.09 1.04 -1.93
N ARG A 317 12.27 0.14 -2.91
CA ARG A 317 11.34 0.03 -4.03
C ARG A 317 9.94 -0.35 -3.56
N TYR A 318 9.84 -1.31 -2.63
CA TYR A 318 8.57 -1.73 -2.04
C TYR A 318 7.81 -0.57 -1.39
N TYR A 319 8.45 0.18 -0.50
CA TYR A 319 7.78 1.30 0.16
C TYR A 319 7.36 2.38 -0.81
N ARG A 320 8.20 2.71 -1.81
CA ARG A 320 7.83 3.66 -2.86
C ARG A 320 6.62 3.18 -3.66
N THR A 321 6.59 1.92 -4.06
CA THR A 321 5.44 1.33 -4.76
C THR A 321 4.18 1.36 -3.91
N VAL A 322 4.22 0.92 -2.66
CA VAL A 322 3.05 0.88 -1.77
C VAL A 322 2.56 2.27 -1.40
N MET A 323 3.46 3.25 -1.24
CA MET A 323 3.09 4.66 -1.07
C MET A 323 2.36 5.19 -2.29
N GLU A 324 2.87 4.93 -3.50
CA GLU A 324 2.20 5.34 -4.75
C GLU A 324 0.82 4.71 -4.90
N LEU A 325 0.71 3.40 -4.61
CA LEU A 325 -0.58 2.68 -4.63
C LEU A 325 -1.55 3.20 -3.58
N SER A 326 -1.10 3.45 -2.35
CA SER A 326 -1.90 4.07 -1.27
C SER A 326 -2.45 5.43 -1.69
N ARG A 327 -1.62 6.24 -2.34
CA ARG A 327 -2.01 7.58 -2.85
C ARG A 327 -3.05 7.47 -3.96
N LEU A 328 -2.89 6.52 -4.89
CA LEU A 328 -3.88 6.30 -5.95
C LEU A 328 -5.19 5.76 -5.38
N ASN A 329 -5.12 4.87 -4.39
CA ASN A 329 -6.29 4.38 -3.68
C ASN A 329 -7.07 5.55 -3.04
N GLU A 330 -6.43 6.40 -2.24
CA GLU A 330 -7.08 7.56 -1.59
C GLU A 330 -7.74 8.50 -2.62
N MET A 331 -7.05 8.81 -3.72
CA MET A 331 -7.57 9.65 -4.79
C MET A 331 -8.80 9.00 -5.47
N LEU A 332 -8.74 7.70 -5.76
CA LEU A 332 -9.85 6.97 -6.39
C LEU A 332 -11.06 6.86 -5.47
N TRP A 333 -10.84 6.67 -4.16
CA TRP A 333 -11.91 6.74 -3.16
C TRP A 333 -12.63 8.09 -3.19
N GLN A 334 -11.90 9.20 -3.25
CA GLN A 334 -12.50 10.53 -3.34
C GLN A 334 -13.27 10.75 -4.66
N LEU A 335 -12.69 10.35 -5.80
CA LEU A 335 -13.37 10.47 -7.10
C LEU A 335 -14.67 9.64 -7.14
N LEU A 336 -14.65 8.45 -6.57
CA LEU A 336 -15.83 7.60 -6.45
C LEU A 336 -16.83 8.17 -5.43
N GLU A 337 -16.38 8.72 -4.30
CA GLU A 337 -17.24 9.41 -3.33
C GLU A 337 -17.97 10.56 -4.01
N GLU A 338 -17.25 11.37 -4.78
CA GLU A 338 -17.84 12.46 -5.57
C GLU A 338 -18.81 11.91 -6.62
N ALA A 339 -18.41 10.94 -7.45
CA ALA A 339 -19.31 10.38 -8.46
C ALA A 339 -20.62 9.82 -7.85
N ILE A 340 -20.58 9.30 -6.63
CA ILE A 340 -21.71 8.67 -5.95
C ILE A 340 -22.55 9.67 -5.14
N PHE A 341 -21.91 10.63 -4.47
CA PHE A 341 -22.56 11.50 -3.48
C PHE A 341 -22.48 13.00 -3.82
N LEU A 342 -21.97 13.40 -4.99
CA LEU A 342 -21.80 14.81 -5.35
C LEU A 342 -23.12 15.56 -5.17
N ASN A 343 -23.13 16.47 -4.20
CA ASN A 343 -24.18 17.47 -4.10
C ASN A 343 -23.83 18.62 -5.07
N THR A 344 -24.54 18.67 -6.19
CA THR A 344 -24.36 19.74 -7.19
C THR A 344 -24.70 21.12 -6.63
N ASP A 345 -25.55 21.18 -5.61
CA ASP A 345 -26.06 22.41 -4.99
C ASP A 345 -25.16 22.91 -3.84
N ALA A 346 -24.04 22.24 -3.58
CA ALA A 346 -23.10 22.66 -2.55
C ALA A 346 -22.53 24.05 -2.83
N VAL A 347 -22.64 24.94 -1.85
CA VAL A 347 -22.12 26.31 -1.91
C VAL A 347 -20.61 26.28 -2.09
N VAL A 348 -20.14 26.93 -3.15
CA VAL A 348 -18.71 27.15 -3.41
C VAL A 348 -18.28 28.36 -2.62
N THR A 349 -17.36 28.17 -1.66
CA THR A 349 -16.82 29.27 -0.85
C THR A 349 -15.38 29.57 -1.29
N PRO A 350 -15.08 30.77 -1.79
CA PRO A 350 -13.72 31.16 -2.15
C PRO A 350 -12.75 31.04 -0.96
N MET A 351 -11.60 30.44 -1.19
CA MET A 351 -10.53 30.22 -0.20
C MET A 351 -9.24 30.86 -0.69
N GLY A 352 -9.18 32.20 -0.58
CA GLY A 352 -8.10 32.99 -1.17
C GLY A 352 -8.29 33.19 -2.68
N LYS A 353 -7.19 33.42 -3.40
CA LYS A 353 -7.20 33.69 -4.85
C LYS A 353 -7.28 32.40 -5.68
N ASN A 354 -6.60 31.35 -5.23
CA ASN A 354 -6.26 30.19 -6.05
C ASN A 354 -7.16 28.97 -5.78
N PHE A 355 -7.96 28.98 -4.72
CA PHE A 355 -8.74 27.82 -4.27
C PHE A 355 -10.17 28.16 -3.88
N ASN A 356 -11.04 27.16 -3.94
CA ASN A 356 -12.40 27.16 -3.41
C ASN A 356 -12.58 26.01 -2.43
N ALA A 357 -13.50 26.15 -1.47
CA ALA A 357 -14.02 25.05 -0.69
C ALA A 357 -15.38 24.62 -1.25
N ARG A 358 -15.53 23.32 -1.50
CA ARG A 358 -16.77 22.70 -1.97
C ARG A 358 -16.89 21.29 -1.38
N ASN A 359 -18.06 20.92 -0.87
CA ASN A 359 -18.30 19.59 -0.25
C ASN A 359 -17.31 19.20 0.86
N GLY A 360 -16.74 20.19 1.56
CA GLY A 360 -15.72 19.96 2.58
C GLY A 360 -14.31 19.68 2.04
N TYR A 361 -14.09 19.83 0.73
CA TYR A 361 -12.78 19.69 0.09
C TYR A 361 -12.30 21.01 -0.51
N LEU A 362 -10.99 21.21 -0.51
CA LEU A 362 -10.33 22.34 -1.18
C LEU A 362 -10.06 21.97 -2.64
N GLU A 363 -10.53 22.79 -3.58
CA GLU A 363 -10.38 22.60 -5.02
C GLU A 363 -9.69 23.80 -5.67
N ALA A 364 -8.85 23.55 -6.67
CA ALA A 364 -8.25 24.58 -7.50
C ALA A 364 -9.32 25.35 -8.28
N THR A 365 -9.16 26.68 -8.39
CA THR A 365 -10.10 27.52 -9.17
C THR A 365 -10.03 27.23 -10.68
N ASN A 366 -8.86 26.78 -11.18
CA ASN A 366 -8.66 26.37 -12.57
C ASN A 366 -7.47 25.39 -12.71
N GLU A 367 -7.24 24.84 -13.90
CA GLU A 367 -6.18 23.83 -14.14
C GLU A 367 -4.76 24.42 -14.23
N LYS A 368 -4.63 25.72 -14.46
CA LYS A 368 -3.35 26.43 -14.68
C LYS A 368 -2.81 27.10 -13.42
N ILE A 369 -3.51 27.00 -12.28
CA ILE A 369 -3.17 27.75 -11.06
C ILE A 369 -1.71 27.60 -10.64
N PHE A 370 -1.12 26.41 -10.80
CA PHE A 370 0.25 26.16 -10.37
C PHE A 370 1.28 26.70 -11.35
N ILE A 371 0.94 26.83 -12.63
CA ILE A 371 1.80 27.51 -13.62
C ILE A 371 1.72 29.03 -13.41
N GLU A 372 0.52 29.56 -13.15
CA GLU A 372 0.28 30.99 -12.96
C GLU A 372 0.80 31.51 -11.61
N ASP A 373 0.70 30.71 -10.56
CA ASP A 373 1.23 30.98 -9.22
C ASP A 373 1.83 29.70 -8.61
N PRO A 374 3.10 29.37 -8.90
CA PRO A 374 3.74 28.17 -8.35
C PRO A 374 3.65 28.09 -6.83
N SER A 375 3.69 29.23 -6.11
CA SER A 375 3.59 29.27 -4.65
C SER A 375 2.30 28.63 -4.12
N ALA A 376 1.27 28.50 -4.96
CA ALA A 376 0.04 27.78 -4.64
C ALA A 376 0.29 26.31 -4.23
N LEU A 377 1.39 25.70 -4.69
CA LEU A 377 1.82 24.35 -4.30
C LEU A 377 2.13 24.23 -2.79
N LEU A 378 2.52 25.31 -2.12
CA LEU A 378 2.66 25.36 -0.66
C LEU A 378 1.45 26.02 0.02
N GLU A 379 0.86 27.05 -0.60
CA GLU A 379 -0.28 27.78 -0.05
C GLU A 379 -1.46 26.86 0.28
N ILE A 380 -1.74 25.87 -0.58
CA ILE A 380 -2.86 24.93 -0.39
C ILE A 380 -2.81 24.23 0.97
N PHE A 381 -1.61 23.88 1.43
CA PHE A 381 -1.39 23.18 2.69
C PHE A 381 -1.64 24.10 3.89
N LEU A 382 -1.17 25.34 3.81
CA LEU A 382 -1.44 26.35 4.83
C LEU A 382 -2.94 26.68 4.93
N LEU A 383 -3.66 26.70 3.80
CA LEU A 383 -5.11 26.89 3.78
C LEU A 383 -5.84 25.73 4.48
N LEU A 384 -5.41 24.49 4.30
CA LEU A 384 -5.99 23.33 4.99
C LEU A 384 -5.79 23.41 6.51
N GLU A 385 -4.62 23.85 6.98
CA GLU A 385 -4.34 24.01 8.42
C GLU A 385 -5.22 25.06 9.07
N LYS A 386 -5.43 26.17 8.36
CA LYS A 386 -6.27 27.28 8.82
C LYS A 386 -7.76 26.91 8.82
N ASN A 387 -8.17 25.90 8.06
CA ASN A 387 -9.57 25.53 7.88
C ASN A 387 -9.82 24.06 8.27
N LEU A 388 -9.83 23.77 9.57
CA LEU A 388 -9.97 22.39 10.09
C LEU A 388 -11.27 21.67 9.70
N ALA A 389 -12.32 22.41 9.30
CA ALA A 389 -13.56 21.83 8.79
C ALA A 389 -13.36 21.09 7.45
N LEU A 390 -12.27 21.37 6.72
CA LEU A 390 -11.96 20.70 5.47
C LEU A 390 -11.49 19.26 5.71
N LYS A 391 -12.15 18.34 5.03
CA LYS A 391 -11.79 16.92 4.95
C LYS A 391 -10.48 16.73 4.19
N GLY A 392 -10.21 17.56 3.18
CA GLY A 392 -8.94 17.52 2.48
C GLY A 392 -8.89 18.33 1.20
N VAL A 393 -8.02 17.90 0.29
CA VAL A 393 -7.93 18.43 -1.07
C VAL A 393 -8.73 17.53 -1.98
N ASN A 394 -9.49 18.09 -2.90
CA ASN A 394 -10.23 17.34 -3.91
C ASN A 394 -9.27 16.56 -4.83
N ALA A 395 -9.68 15.38 -5.28
CA ALA A 395 -8.86 14.48 -6.07
C ALA A 395 -8.30 15.09 -7.37
N ARG A 396 -9.09 15.91 -8.09
CA ARG A 396 -8.62 16.61 -9.30
C ARG A 396 -7.50 17.58 -8.97
N THR A 397 -7.60 18.27 -7.83
CA THR A 397 -6.55 19.19 -7.37
C THR A 397 -5.29 18.46 -6.93
N ILE A 398 -5.41 17.29 -6.30
CA ILE A 398 -4.26 16.40 -6.02
C ILE A 398 -3.58 15.96 -7.32
N ALA A 399 -4.36 15.58 -8.34
CA ALA A 399 -3.83 15.21 -9.65
C ALA A 399 -3.10 16.40 -10.31
N LEU A 400 -3.66 17.61 -10.24
CA LEU A 400 -3.03 18.83 -10.73
C LEU A 400 -1.70 19.13 -10.00
N ILE A 401 -1.65 19.00 -8.67
CA ILE A 401 -0.39 19.13 -7.89
C ILE A 401 0.65 18.18 -8.46
N LYS A 402 0.31 16.90 -8.61
CA LYS A 402 1.23 15.86 -9.12
C LYS A 402 1.77 16.17 -10.52
N GLN A 403 0.92 16.65 -11.41
CA GLN A 403 1.30 17.04 -12.77
C GLN A 403 2.28 18.22 -12.81
N HIS A 404 2.28 19.05 -11.76
CA HIS A 404 3.06 20.28 -11.68
C HIS A 404 4.19 20.23 -10.63
N LEU A 405 4.48 19.05 -10.06
CA LEU A 405 5.58 18.88 -9.10
C LEU A 405 6.94 19.30 -9.66
N TRP A 406 7.13 19.21 -10.98
CA TRP A 406 8.35 19.65 -11.66
C TRP A 406 8.63 21.16 -11.50
N LEU A 407 7.63 21.96 -11.11
CA LEU A 407 7.82 23.38 -10.77
C LEU A 407 8.54 23.59 -9.43
N ILE A 408 8.71 22.56 -8.60
CA ILE A 408 9.45 22.63 -7.33
C ILE A 408 10.94 22.41 -7.62
N ASP A 409 11.53 23.37 -8.33
CA ASP A 409 12.94 23.42 -8.67
C ASP A 409 13.73 24.35 -7.73
N GLU A 410 14.94 24.74 -8.13
CA GLU A 410 15.79 25.60 -7.32
C GLU A 410 15.24 27.02 -7.20
N GLU A 411 14.66 27.56 -8.27
CA GLU A 411 14.03 28.89 -8.24
C GLU A 411 12.84 28.91 -7.28
N PHE A 412 12.06 27.83 -7.27
CA PHE A 412 10.98 27.66 -6.31
C PHE A 412 11.47 27.66 -4.87
N ARG A 413 12.54 26.92 -4.56
CA ARG A 413 13.09 26.81 -3.20
C ARG A 413 13.74 28.12 -2.72
N GLN A 414 14.36 28.87 -3.62
CA GLN A 414 14.98 30.17 -3.32
C GLN A 414 13.96 31.32 -3.27
N ASN A 415 12.70 31.09 -3.62
CA ASN A 415 11.66 32.12 -3.56
C ASN A 415 11.31 32.47 -2.08
N PRO A 416 11.49 33.74 -1.65
CA PRO A 416 11.20 34.14 -0.26
C PRO A 416 9.75 33.91 0.18
N ARG A 417 8.79 33.97 -0.75
CA ARG A 417 7.38 33.65 -0.46
C ARG A 417 7.22 32.18 -0.08
N ASN A 418 7.89 31.27 -0.79
CA ASN A 418 7.81 29.84 -0.53
C ASN A 418 8.50 29.47 0.79
N GLN A 419 9.68 30.03 1.05
CA GLN A 419 10.36 29.90 2.35
C GLN A 419 9.47 30.35 3.50
N ARG A 420 8.79 31.49 3.33
CA ARG A 420 7.85 31.99 4.34
C ARG A 420 6.64 31.07 4.51
N LEU A 421 6.03 30.61 3.43
CA LEU A 421 4.89 29.69 3.47
C LEU A 421 5.25 28.40 4.21
N PHE A 422 6.43 27.82 3.96
CA PHE A 422 6.89 26.62 4.65
C PHE A 422 7.08 26.85 6.16
N LEU A 423 7.70 27.96 6.55
CA LEU A 423 7.84 28.31 7.96
C LEU A 423 6.49 28.60 8.63
N ASP A 424 5.55 29.22 7.90
CA ASP A 424 4.19 29.46 8.41
C ASP A 424 3.43 28.14 8.63
N ILE A 425 3.64 27.13 7.78
CA ILE A 425 3.13 25.76 7.98
C ILE A 425 3.70 25.16 9.28
N LEU A 426 5.03 25.22 9.47
CA LEU A 426 5.65 24.67 10.68
C LEU A 426 5.26 25.39 11.97
N ARG A 427 4.95 26.69 11.88
CA ARG A 427 4.53 27.54 13.00
C ARG A 427 3.03 27.53 13.24
N ALA A 428 2.24 26.82 12.43
CA ALA A 428 0.81 26.78 12.62
C ALA A 428 0.46 26.23 14.02
N PRO A 429 -0.54 26.81 14.70
CA PRO A 429 -0.93 26.36 16.05
C PRO A 429 -1.48 24.93 16.04
N GLN A 430 -1.96 24.46 14.89
CA GLN A 430 -2.59 23.16 14.70
C GLN A 430 -2.41 22.70 13.25
N GLY A 431 -2.57 21.39 13.01
CA GLY A 431 -2.57 20.84 11.65
C GLY A 431 -1.21 20.41 11.10
N VAL A 432 -0.09 20.92 11.65
CA VAL A 432 1.30 20.67 11.19
C VAL A 432 1.56 19.20 10.81
N THR A 433 1.26 18.26 11.72
CA THR A 433 1.48 16.82 11.46
C THR A 433 0.70 16.31 10.25
N ARG A 434 -0.60 16.63 10.16
CA ARG A 434 -1.47 16.20 9.05
C ARG A 434 -0.99 16.80 7.74
N THR A 435 -0.52 18.03 7.78
CA THR A 435 -0.01 18.75 6.62
C THR A 435 1.31 18.20 6.12
N LEU A 436 2.31 18.02 6.98
CA LEU A 436 3.59 17.44 6.57
C LEU A 436 3.41 16.03 6.01
N ARG A 437 2.53 15.22 6.63
CA ARG A 437 2.15 13.91 6.07
C ARG A 437 1.54 14.05 4.68
N ARG A 438 0.62 14.99 4.46
CA ARG A 438 0.05 15.25 3.12
C ARG A 438 1.07 15.78 2.12
N MET A 439 1.97 16.67 2.52
CA MET A 439 3.05 17.15 1.66
C MET A 439 3.96 16.00 1.24
N ASN A 440 4.31 15.08 2.15
CA ASN A 440 5.05 13.86 1.80
C ASN A 440 4.25 12.97 0.85
N THR A 441 2.98 12.71 1.18
CA THR A 441 2.05 11.92 0.37
C THR A 441 1.84 12.51 -1.03
N TYR A 442 1.87 13.83 -1.19
CA TYR A 442 1.71 14.48 -2.50
C TYR A 442 3.03 14.66 -3.24
N GLY A 443 4.17 14.29 -2.64
CA GLY A 443 5.51 14.45 -3.22
C GLY A 443 6.08 15.86 -3.08
N VAL A 444 5.34 16.79 -2.47
CA VAL A 444 5.76 18.19 -2.30
C VAL A 444 6.89 18.30 -1.29
N LEU A 445 6.85 17.54 -0.18
CA LEU A 445 7.85 17.65 0.88
C LEU A 445 9.25 17.23 0.41
N GLY A 446 9.36 16.09 -0.28
CA GLY A 446 10.63 15.59 -0.79
C GLY A 446 11.25 16.51 -1.85
N LEU A 447 10.45 17.08 -2.75
CA LEU A 447 10.95 18.03 -3.74
C LEU A 447 11.31 19.39 -3.15
N TYR A 448 10.60 19.81 -2.10
CA TYR A 448 10.91 21.05 -1.39
C TYR A 448 12.17 20.92 -0.52
N ILE A 449 12.39 19.76 0.10
CA ILE A 449 13.59 19.43 0.88
C ILE A 449 14.31 18.26 0.18
N PRO A 450 15.23 18.51 -0.76
CA PRO A 450 15.89 17.45 -1.54
C PRO A 450 16.61 16.40 -0.67
N ALA A 451 17.08 16.81 0.51
CA ALA A 451 17.67 15.92 1.51
C ALA A 451 16.64 14.90 2.04
N PHE A 452 15.38 15.31 2.20
CA PHE A 452 14.26 14.46 2.62
C PHE A 452 13.89 13.44 1.53
N GLU A 453 13.86 13.82 0.25
CA GLU A 453 13.58 12.88 -0.85
C GLU A 453 14.52 11.66 -0.86
N ARG A 454 15.78 11.85 -0.46
CA ARG A 454 16.78 10.78 -0.41
C ARG A 454 16.51 9.72 0.68
N ILE A 455 15.72 10.08 1.70
CA ILE A 455 15.31 9.17 2.78
C ILE A 455 13.88 8.64 2.58
N VAL A 456 13.13 9.12 1.58
CA VAL A 456 11.78 8.61 1.28
C VAL A 456 11.83 7.13 0.90
N GLY A 457 11.11 6.32 1.69
CA GLY A 457 11.08 4.87 1.57
C GLY A 457 12.37 4.17 2.02
N ARG A 458 13.34 4.90 2.59
CA ARG A 458 14.59 4.29 3.06
C ARG A 458 14.29 3.49 4.33
N MET A 459 14.60 2.20 4.28
CA MET A 459 14.61 1.33 5.46
C MET A 459 16.00 1.35 6.10
N GLN A 460 16.05 1.19 7.42
CA GLN A 460 17.25 0.70 8.09
C GLN A 460 17.02 -0.77 8.44
N TYR A 461 17.90 -1.64 7.97
CA TYR A 461 17.77 -3.07 8.26
C TYR A 461 18.25 -3.37 9.69
N ASP A 462 17.40 -3.11 10.67
CA ASP A 462 17.62 -3.48 12.07
C ASP A 462 16.31 -3.79 12.80
N LEU A 463 16.41 -4.40 13.98
CA LEU A 463 15.28 -4.86 14.79
C LEU A 463 14.62 -3.76 15.62
N PHE A 464 15.19 -2.54 15.64
CA PHE A 464 14.75 -1.46 16.52
C PHE A 464 13.78 -0.51 15.83
N HIS A 465 13.93 -0.30 14.52
CA HIS A 465 13.04 0.55 13.75
C HIS A 465 11.80 -0.22 13.30
N ALA A 466 10.62 0.38 13.47
CA ALA A 466 9.38 -0.17 12.93
C ALA A 466 9.00 0.47 11.57
N TYR A 467 9.65 1.57 11.19
CA TYR A 467 9.26 2.43 10.07
C TYR A 467 10.42 2.80 9.15
N THR A 468 10.11 3.22 7.92
CA THR A 468 11.08 3.90 7.04
C THR A 468 11.55 5.22 7.64
N VAL A 469 12.75 5.68 7.28
CA VAL A 469 13.38 6.88 7.85
C VAL A 469 12.50 8.11 7.68
N ASP A 470 11.85 8.31 6.53
CA ASP A 470 10.93 9.42 6.30
C ASP A 470 9.67 9.35 7.16
N ALA A 471 9.09 8.15 7.32
CA ALA A 471 7.92 7.94 8.15
C ALA A 471 8.25 8.13 9.64
N HIS A 472 9.38 7.57 10.09
CA HIS A 472 9.93 7.78 11.42
C HIS A 472 10.15 9.28 11.69
N THR A 473 10.81 10.00 10.78
CA THR A 473 11.01 11.45 10.87
C THR A 473 9.69 12.22 11.09
N LEU A 474 8.64 11.87 10.35
CA LEU A 474 7.32 12.47 10.53
C LEU A 474 6.63 12.07 11.85
N PHE A 475 6.89 10.87 12.38
CA PHE A 475 6.45 10.45 13.71
C PHE A 475 7.18 11.21 14.83
N VAL A 476 8.48 11.47 14.69
CA VAL A 476 9.24 12.30 15.65
C VAL A 476 8.64 13.70 15.71
N VAL A 477 8.38 14.32 14.55
CA VAL A 477 7.71 15.63 14.49
C VAL A 477 6.29 15.56 15.07
N GLU A 478 5.56 14.47 14.85
CA GLU A 478 4.26 14.25 15.47
C GLU A 478 4.35 14.25 17.01
N ASN A 479 5.29 13.51 17.59
CA ASN A 479 5.49 13.45 19.04
C ASN A 479 5.85 14.82 19.61
N LEU A 480 6.76 15.56 18.97
CA LEU A 480 7.09 16.95 19.33
C LEU A 480 5.84 17.85 19.27
N ARG A 481 5.00 17.70 18.25
CA ARG A 481 3.72 18.42 18.16
C ARG A 481 2.76 18.03 19.27
N ARG A 482 2.69 16.75 19.66
CA ARG A 482 1.84 16.33 20.79
C ARG A 482 2.28 17.01 22.08
N PHE A 483 3.58 17.06 22.36
CA PHE A 483 4.12 17.74 23.55
C PHE A 483 3.75 19.24 23.58
N SER A 484 3.64 19.89 22.41
CA SER A 484 3.25 21.30 22.33
C SER A 484 1.76 21.59 22.50
N LEU A 485 0.90 20.57 22.63
CA LEU A 485 -0.55 20.72 22.67
C LEU A 485 -1.13 20.29 24.01
N GLU A 486 -1.88 21.18 24.66
CA GLU A 486 -2.45 20.96 26.00
C GLU A 486 -3.27 19.67 26.12
N ARG A 487 -4.01 19.30 25.07
CA ARG A 487 -4.85 18.10 25.04
C ARG A 487 -4.07 16.77 25.17
N PHE A 488 -2.75 16.80 25.05
CA PHE A 488 -1.89 15.62 25.19
C PHE A 488 -0.97 15.70 26.42
N ASN A 489 -1.18 16.67 27.32
CA ASN A 489 -0.35 16.86 28.52
C ASN A 489 -0.30 15.63 29.43
N GLU A 490 -1.37 14.83 29.48
CA GLU A 490 -1.44 13.63 30.31
C GLU A 490 -0.56 12.48 29.80
N GLU A 491 -0.15 12.49 28.52
CA GLU A 491 0.68 11.40 27.97
C GLU A 491 2.12 11.47 28.48
N PHE A 492 2.71 12.67 28.47
CA PHE A 492 4.09 12.92 28.91
C PHE A 492 4.18 14.30 29.59
N PRO A 493 3.76 14.42 30.86
CA PRO A 493 3.62 15.72 31.53
C PRO A 493 4.89 16.57 31.52
N ASP A 494 6.05 15.95 31.78
CA ASP A 494 7.34 16.66 31.79
C ASP A 494 7.76 17.13 30.39
N CYS A 495 7.62 16.28 29.37
CA CYS A 495 7.93 16.67 28.00
C CYS A 495 7.00 17.79 27.51
N SER A 496 5.71 17.73 27.85
CA SER A 496 4.77 18.79 27.52
C SER A 496 5.12 20.10 28.22
N ARG A 497 5.46 20.07 29.52
CA ARG A 497 5.89 21.25 30.27
C ARG A 497 7.13 21.88 29.66
N VAL A 498 8.15 21.08 29.33
CA VAL A 498 9.40 21.56 28.72
C VAL A 498 9.12 22.13 27.32
N MET A 499 8.43 21.38 26.47
CA MET A 499 8.12 21.78 25.09
C MET A 499 7.32 23.09 25.03
N GLN A 500 6.35 23.27 25.92
CA GLN A 500 5.50 24.47 25.99
C GLN A 500 6.25 25.67 26.61
N GLY A 501 7.35 25.44 27.32
CA GLY A 501 8.24 26.47 27.83
C GLY A 501 9.31 26.93 26.82
N LEU A 502 9.49 26.22 25.70
CA LEU A 502 10.50 26.57 24.70
C LEU A 502 10.20 27.93 24.05
N PRO A 503 11.21 28.80 23.88
CA PRO A 503 11.01 30.12 23.28
C PRO A 503 10.63 30.06 21.80
N LYS A 504 11.13 29.05 21.08
CA LYS A 504 10.87 28.81 19.65
C LYS A 504 10.65 27.32 19.38
N PRO A 505 9.42 26.81 19.59
CA PRO A 505 9.10 25.40 19.36
C PRO A 505 9.44 24.90 17.95
N GLU A 506 9.42 25.78 16.94
CA GLU A 506 9.72 25.42 15.55
C GLU A 506 11.16 24.91 15.35
N LEU A 507 12.11 25.29 16.21
CA LEU A 507 13.49 24.78 16.13
C LEU A 507 13.54 23.29 16.47
N ALA A 508 12.70 22.83 17.40
CA ALA A 508 12.57 21.40 17.70
C ALA A 508 11.97 20.66 16.51
N TYR A 509 10.98 21.23 15.81
CA TYR A 509 10.38 20.60 14.63
C TYR A 509 11.36 20.51 13.46
N LEU A 510 12.16 21.56 13.23
CA LEU A 510 13.23 21.55 12.23
C LEU A 510 14.30 20.51 12.59
N ALA A 511 14.73 20.45 13.86
CA ALA A 511 15.65 19.42 14.30
C ALA A 511 15.07 18.01 14.11
N GLY A 512 13.80 17.81 14.45
CA GLY A 512 13.06 16.56 14.23
C GLY A 512 12.98 16.18 12.74
N LEU A 513 12.76 17.14 11.83
CA LEU A 513 12.76 16.91 10.39
C LEU A 513 14.15 16.53 9.85
N PHE A 514 15.23 17.01 10.48
CA PHE A 514 16.59 16.88 9.96
C PHE A 514 17.47 15.85 10.69
N HIS A 515 17.06 15.35 11.86
CA HIS A 515 17.92 14.54 12.74
C HIS A 515 18.57 13.34 12.01
N ASP A 516 17.80 12.72 11.11
CA ASP A 516 18.17 11.52 10.36
C ASP A 516 18.30 11.72 8.84
N ILE A 517 18.26 12.97 8.37
CA ILE A 517 18.12 13.33 6.96
C ILE A 517 19.28 12.87 6.06
N ALA A 518 20.42 12.56 6.66
CA ALA A 518 21.63 12.13 5.97
C ALA A 518 21.87 10.61 6.06
N LYS A 519 20.94 9.82 6.62
CA LYS A 519 21.04 8.35 6.64
C LYS A 519 21.23 7.80 5.22
N GLY A 520 22.23 6.93 5.06
CA GLY A 520 22.55 6.27 3.80
C GLY A 520 23.45 7.07 2.83
N ARG A 521 24.08 8.16 3.28
CA ARG A 521 25.06 8.93 2.48
C ARG A 521 26.52 8.49 2.67
N GLY A 522 26.78 7.55 3.57
CA GLY A 522 28.14 7.20 4.02
C GLY A 522 28.68 8.23 5.04
N GLY A 523 29.53 7.80 5.97
CA GLY A 523 30.00 8.65 7.08
C GLY A 523 28.99 8.81 8.22
N ASP A 524 29.24 9.75 9.13
CA ASP A 524 28.35 10.04 10.26
C ASP A 524 27.15 10.89 9.80
N HIS A 525 25.97 10.29 9.83
CA HIS A 525 24.72 10.93 9.42
C HIS A 525 24.36 12.14 10.30
N SER A 526 24.76 12.15 11.56
CA SER A 526 24.49 13.27 12.47
C SER A 526 25.30 14.50 12.05
N GLU A 527 26.56 14.31 11.66
CA GLU A 527 27.42 15.40 11.19
C GLU A 527 26.98 15.94 9.84
N LEU A 528 26.67 15.06 8.89
CA LEU A 528 26.17 15.46 7.57
C LEU A 528 24.79 16.12 7.66
N GLY A 529 23.90 15.60 8.50
CA GLY A 529 22.57 16.17 8.72
C GLY A 529 22.64 17.56 9.36
N ALA A 530 23.60 17.80 10.25
CA ALA A 530 23.78 19.11 10.88
C ALA A 530 24.15 20.20 9.86
N VAL A 531 24.99 19.85 8.87
CA VAL A 531 25.34 20.76 7.76
C VAL A 531 24.11 21.09 6.92
N ASP A 532 23.33 20.07 6.54
CA ASP A 532 22.08 20.26 5.78
C ASP A 532 21.09 21.14 6.55
N ALA A 533 20.95 20.92 7.86
CA ALA A 533 20.02 21.65 8.71
C ALA A 533 20.42 23.12 8.89
N GLU A 534 21.70 23.41 9.10
CA GLU A 534 22.20 24.79 9.21
C GLU A 534 21.96 25.56 7.91
N ALA A 535 22.32 24.95 6.78
CA ALA A 535 22.13 25.54 5.45
C ALA A 535 20.65 25.85 5.19
N PHE A 536 19.77 24.87 5.42
CA PHE A 536 18.33 25.04 5.27
C PHE A 536 17.80 26.19 6.13
N CYS A 537 18.18 26.24 7.42
CA CYS A 537 17.72 27.30 8.31
C CYS A 537 18.15 28.69 7.80
N LEU A 538 19.40 28.85 7.42
CA LEU A 538 19.93 30.14 6.92
C LEU A 538 19.24 30.58 5.62
N GLU A 539 19.00 29.65 4.70
CA GLU A 539 18.27 29.90 3.45
C GLU A 539 16.83 30.36 3.73
N HIS A 540 16.19 29.85 4.77
CA HIS A 540 14.82 30.22 5.17
C HIS A 540 14.75 31.49 6.05
N GLY A 541 15.85 32.24 6.15
CA GLY A 541 15.90 33.49 6.91
C GLY A 541 15.90 33.30 8.43
N ILE A 542 16.20 32.10 8.92
CA ILE A 542 16.41 31.85 10.36
C ILE A 542 17.77 32.42 10.75
N GLY A 543 17.82 33.13 11.88
CA GLY A 543 19.05 33.77 12.36
C GLY A 543 20.16 32.75 12.66
N ARG A 544 21.42 33.14 12.48
CA ARG A 544 22.59 32.26 12.68
C ARG A 544 22.62 31.56 14.04
N TYR A 545 22.14 32.23 15.09
CA TYR A 545 22.06 31.63 16.43
C TYR A 545 21.11 30.44 16.46
N ASP A 546 19.87 30.63 15.99
CA ASP A 546 18.85 29.59 15.94
C ASP A 546 19.25 28.46 14.97
N ALA A 547 19.83 28.80 13.81
CA ALA A 547 20.31 27.82 12.84
C ALA A 547 21.37 26.88 13.44
N ARG A 548 22.29 27.42 14.25
CA ARG A 548 23.29 26.62 14.98
C ARG A 548 22.68 25.77 16.08
N ILE A 549 21.59 26.21 16.70
CA ILE A 549 20.85 25.35 17.66
C ILE A 549 20.30 24.14 16.93
N VAL A 550 19.62 24.33 15.80
CA VAL A 550 19.08 23.21 15.00
C VAL A 550 20.19 22.27 14.56
N ALA A 551 21.29 22.80 14.00
CA ALA A 551 22.44 22.01 13.59
C ALA A 551 23.07 21.23 14.76
N TRP A 552 23.21 21.86 15.93
CA TRP A 552 23.72 21.20 17.12
C TRP A 552 22.80 20.09 17.62
N LEU A 553 21.48 20.31 17.59
CA LEU A 553 20.49 19.27 17.95
C LEU A 553 20.58 18.08 17.01
N VAL A 554 20.64 18.32 15.70
CA VAL A 554 20.80 17.24 14.70
C VAL A 554 22.11 16.50 14.91
N LYS A 555 23.23 17.21 15.14
CA LYS A 555 24.52 16.58 15.40
C LYS A 555 24.51 15.69 16.65
N ASN A 556 23.77 16.08 17.68
CA ASN A 556 23.81 15.45 19.00
C ASN A 556 22.52 14.68 19.34
N HIS A 557 21.65 14.37 18.38
CA HIS A 557 20.33 13.79 18.67
C HIS A 557 20.41 12.44 19.41
N LEU A 558 21.48 11.66 19.20
CA LEU A 558 21.76 10.41 19.91
C LEU A 558 22.48 10.60 21.27
N PHE A 559 22.99 11.79 21.58
CA PHE A 559 23.89 12.00 22.70
C PHE A 559 23.23 11.71 24.06
N LEU A 560 22.00 12.18 24.25
CA LEU A 560 21.24 11.96 25.48
C LEU A 560 20.82 10.50 25.65
N SER A 561 20.29 9.87 24.60
CA SER A 561 19.87 8.46 24.66
C SER A 561 21.05 7.52 24.90
N LEU A 562 22.18 7.73 24.21
CA LEU A 562 23.40 6.94 24.42
C LEU A 562 23.96 7.12 25.82
N THR A 563 23.96 8.35 26.36
CA THR A 563 24.41 8.60 27.73
C THR A 563 23.51 7.91 28.75
N ALA A 564 22.19 8.05 28.62
CA ALA A 564 21.22 7.47 29.53
C ALA A 564 21.20 5.93 29.50
N GLN A 565 21.48 5.30 28.35
CA GLN A 565 21.38 3.85 28.19
C GLN A 565 22.71 3.11 28.34
N LYS A 566 23.85 3.76 28.08
CA LYS A 566 25.17 3.09 28.00
C LYS A 566 26.19 3.58 29.01
N LYS A 567 25.92 4.64 29.78
CA LYS A 567 26.84 5.16 30.81
C LYS A 567 26.23 5.03 32.22
N ASP A 568 27.08 5.06 33.24
CA ASP A 568 26.66 5.07 34.64
C ASP A 568 26.25 6.49 35.07
N LEU A 569 24.96 6.69 35.35
CA LEU A 569 24.41 7.99 35.76
C LEU A 569 24.71 8.33 37.23
N SER A 570 25.23 7.39 38.01
CA SER A 570 25.69 7.64 39.38
C SER A 570 27.11 8.24 39.43
N ASP A 571 27.86 8.14 38.33
CA ASP A 571 29.20 8.72 38.21
C ASP A 571 29.12 10.24 37.94
N PRO A 572 29.60 11.10 38.86
CA PRO A 572 29.60 12.55 38.67
C PRO A 572 30.42 13.00 37.46
N VAL A 573 31.41 12.23 37.01
CA VAL A 573 32.21 12.54 35.82
C VAL A 573 31.34 12.48 34.57
N VAL A 574 30.51 11.44 34.43
CA VAL A 574 29.57 11.29 33.31
C VAL A 574 28.59 12.46 33.26
N ILE A 575 28.03 12.85 34.42
CA ILE A 575 27.11 13.99 34.51
C ILE A 575 27.81 15.31 34.15
N ASN A 576 29.04 15.51 34.60
CA ASN A 576 29.80 16.72 34.30
C ASN A 576 30.18 16.81 32.81
N GLU A 577 30.64 15.72 32.20
CA GLU A 577 30.90 15.65 30.75
C GLU A 577 29.64 15.97 29.93
N PHE A 578 28.50 15.40 30.32
CA PHE A 578 27.22 15.66 29.67
C PHE A 578 26.82 17.13 29.79
N ALA A 579 26.87 17.69 31.00
CA ALA A 579 26.55 19.09 31.26
C ALA A 579 27.47 20.05 30.50
N GLN A 580 28.77 19.76 30.41
CA GLN A 580 29.72 20.55 29.62
C GLN A 580 29.42 20.52 28.13
N ALA A 581 29.04 19.34 27.59
CA ALA A 581 28.70 19.20 26.18
C ALA A 581 27.39 19.92 25.80
N VAL A 582 26.37 19.85 26.66
CA VAL A 582 25.07 20.52 26.45
C VAL A 582 25.17 22.03 26.71
N SER A 583 26.02 22.44 27.65
CA SER A 583 26.37 23.83 28.01
C SER A 583 25.28 24.66 28.69
N ASP A 584 24.03 24.66 28.20
CA ASP A 584 22.96 25.50 28.74
C ASP A 584 21.59 24.80 28.79
N GLU A 585 20.69 25.31 29.64
CA GLU A 585 19.37 24.73 29.90
C GLU A 585 18.48 24.73 28.66
N ALA A 586 18.55 25.76 27.81
CA ALA A 586 17.75 25.80 26.59
C ALA A 586 18.14 24.67 25.63
N ARG A 587 19.44 24.42 25.43
CA ARG A 587 19.92 23.27 24.64
C ARG A 587 19.51 21.94 25.26
N LEU A 588 19.54 21.82 26.59
CA LEU A 588 19.07 20.63 27.29
C LEU A 588 17.59 20.38 27.03
N ASP A 589 16.76 21.41 27.15
CA ASP A 589 15.32 21.31 26.93
C ASP A 589 14.98 20.86 25.51
N TYR A 590 15.61 21.48 24.51
CA TYR A 590 15.44 21.07 23.10
C TYR A 590 15.92 19.64 22.85
N LEU A 591 17.09 19.26 23.38
CA LEU A 591 17.64 17.92 23.21
C LEU A 591 16.76 16.87 23.90
N TYR A 592 16.26 17.18 25.10
CA TYR A 592 15.40 16.29 25.88
C TYR A 592 14.11 15.97 25.12
N VAL A 593 13.36 16.98 24.66
CA VAL A 593 12.11 16.73 23.92
C VAL A 593 12.36 16.02 22.59
N LEU A 594 13.47 16.32 21.91
CA LEU A 594 13.85 15.65 20.66
C LEU A 594 14.16 14.17 20.91
N THR A 595 14.99 13.87 21.92
CA THR A 595 15.36 12.48 22.24
C THR A 595 14.15 11.67 22.68
N VAL A 596 13.26 12.20 23.52
CA VAL A 596 12.05 11.46 23.93
C VAL A 596 11.10 11.26 22.72
N ALA A 597 10.96 12.27 21.86
CA ALA A 597 10.15 12.15 20.64
C ALA A 597 10.71 11.10 19.66
N ASP A 598 12.03 11.05 19.50
CA ASP A 598 12.77 10.09 18.67
C ASP A 598 12.62 8.67 19.20
N VAL A 599 12.94 8.44 20.48
CA VAL A 599 12.79 7.14 21.14
C VAL A 599 11.34 6.64 21.03
N ARG A 600 10.35 7.48 21.29
CA ARG A 600 8.92 7.14 21.10
C ARG A 600 8.57 6.84 19.63
N GLY A 601 9.29 7.42 18.69
CA GLY A 601 9.11 7.24 17.24
C GLY A 601 9.73 5.98 16.65
N THR A 602 10.57 5.24 17.39
CA THR A 602 11.26 4.02 16.89
C THR A 602 10.35 2.79 16.84
N ASN A 603 9.81 2.36 17.99
CA ASN A 603 8.86 1.24 18.09
C ASN A 603 7.96 1.36 19.34
N PRO A 604 6.63 1.48 19.19
CA PRO A 604 5.70 1.59 20.32
C PRO A 604 5.69 0.38 21.27
N LYS A 605 6.16 -0.80 20.81
CA LYS A 605 6.15 -2.04 21.59
C LYS A 605 7.41 -2.26 22.41
N ILE A 606 8.47 -1.48 22.17
CA ILE A 606 9.77 -1.65 22.84
C ILE A 606 9.84 -0.80 24.12
N TRP A 607 8.90 0.13 24.33
CA TRP A 607 8.94 1.07 25.44
C TRP A 607 7.62 1.01 26.24
N ASN A 608 7.73 0.65 27.53
CA ASN A 608 6.67 0.71 28.54
C ASN A 608 7.03 1.78 29.57
#